data_AF-A0A9N9W7T7-F1
#
_entry.id   AF-A0A9N9W7T7-F1
#
_cell.length_a   1.000
_cell.length_b   1.000
_cell.length_c   1.000
_cell.angle_alpha   90.00
_cell.angle_beta   90.00
_cell.angle_gamma   90.00
#
_symmetry.space_group_name_H-M   'P 1'
#
loop_
_entity.id
_entity.type
_entity.pdbx_description
1 polymer ?
#
loop_
_entity_poly.entity_id
_entity_poly.type
_entity_poly.pdbx_seq_one_letter_code
_entity_poly.pdbx_strand_id
1 'polypeptide(L)' 'MFYSKGIYNDDNCKWKNGISRGHALTLIGYGEVNGERYWTLKNSYGPKWGEEGYIRIAIKNNICDVMSNAYSVIASS' A
#
# COMPACT_ATOMS: atom_id res chain seq x y z
N MET A 1 -11.09 4.98 0.95
CA MET A 1 -11.59 4.08 2.02
C MET A 1 -12.29 2.82 1.49
N PHE A 2 -12.84 2.82 0.26
CA PHE A 2 -13.70 1.76 -0.30
C PHE A 2 -12.98 0.60 -1.00
N TYR A 3 -11.72 0.31 -0.66
CA TYR A 3 -11.03 -0.85 -1.24
C TYR A 3 -11.60 -2.15 -0.66
N SER A 4 -11.84 -3.14 -1.53
CA SER A 4 -12.33 -4.46 -1.15
C SER A 4 -11.43 -5.58 -1.65
N LYS A 5 -10.99 -5.54 -2.91
CA LYS A 5 -10.09 -6.54 -3.51
C LYS A 5 -9.40 -6.03 -4.77
N GLY A 6 -8.39 -6.78 -5.22
CA GLY A 6 -7.65 -6.56 -6.47
C GLY A 6 -6.39 -5.72 -6.28
N ILE A 7 -5.72 -5.41 -7.39
CA ILE A 7 -4.53 -4.55 -7.39
C ILE A 7 -5.00 -3.09 -7.49
N TYR A 8 -4.82 -2.32 -6.41
CA TYR A 8 -5.13 -0.91 -6.38
C TYR A 8 -4.13 -0.13 -7.24
N ASN A 9 -4.64 0.63 -8.20
CA ASN A 9 -3.86 1.32 -9.22
C ASN A 9 -4.54 2.63 -9.65
N ASP A 10 -4.61 3.60 -8.74
CA ASP A 10 -5.15 4.94 -9.03
C ASP A 10 -4.07 6.00 -8.78
N ASP A 11 -3.64 6.71 -9.82
CA ASP A 11 -2.63 7.77 -9.73
C ASP A 11 -3.16 9.05 -9.06
N ASN A 12 -4.47 9.16 -8.80
CA ASN A 12 -5.05 10.35 -8.17
C ASN A 12 -4.79 10.46 -6.66
N CYS A 13 -4.33 9.39 -6.02
CA CYS A 13 -3.99 9.41 -4.59
C CYS A 13 -2.60 10.00 -4.28
N LYS A 14 -1.81 10.35 -5.30
CA LYS A 14 -0.52 11.01 -5.12
C LYS A 14 -0.66 12.39 -4.48
N TRP A 15 0.41 12.84 -3.84
CA TRP A 15 0.48 14.17 -3.24
C TRP A 15 0.17 15.26 -4.27
N LYS A 16 -0.90 16.01 -4.06
CA LYS A 16 -1.24 17.22 -4.83
C LYS A 16 -1.50 18.37 -3.87
N ASN A 17 -0.75 19.47 -4.02
CA ASN A 17 -1.03 20.77 -3.41
C ASN A 17 -1.15 20.83 -1.87
N GLY A 18 -0.27 20.17 -1.12
CA GLY A 18 -0.14 20.48 0.32
C GLY A 18 -0.94 19.63 1.30
N ILE A 19 -1.83 18.74 0.82
CA ILE A 19 -2.66 17.88 1.68
C ILE A 19 -2.37 16.41 1.36
N SER A 20 -1.51 15.77 2.15
CA SER A 20 -1.55 14.31 2.30
C SER A 20 -2.11 13.98 3.67
N ARG A 21 -3.11 13.11 3.66
CA ARG A 21 -3.42 12.31 4.83
C ARG A 21 -2.42 11.15 4.82
N GLY A 22 -1.26 11.37 5.41
CA GLY A 22 -0.26 10.33 5.56
C GLY A 22 -0.86 9.17 6.35
N HIS A 23 -0.89 7.99 5.75
CA HIS A 23 -1.33 6.75 6.39
C HIS A 23 -0.23 5.72 6.25
N ALA A 24 0.33 5.29 7.37
CA ALA A 24 1.41 4.30 7.38
C ALA A 24 0.83 2.89 7.34
N LEU A 25 1.41 2.05 6.49
CA LEU A 25 1.11 0.63 6.41
C LEU A 25 2.41 -0.17 6.57
N THR A 26 2.28 -1.46 6.87
CA THR A 26 3.42 -2.37 6.93
C THR A 26 3.55 -3.12 5.61
N LEU A 27 4.69 -2.97 4.95
CA LEU A 27 5.05 -3.82 3.81
C LEU A 27 5.32 -5.24 4.30
N ILE A 28 4.57 -6.21 3.77
CA ILE A 28 4.70 -7.63 4.15
C ILE A 28 5.12 -8.53 2.99
N GLY A 29 5.10 -8.04 1.76
CA GLY A 29 5.50 -8.82 0.60
C GLY A 29 5.24 -8.12 -0.73
N TYR A 30 5.52 -8.84 -1.80
CA TYR A 30 5.30 -8.44 -3.18
C TYR A 30 4.89 -9.65 -4.02
N GLY A 31 4.33 -9.41 -5.19
CA GLY A 31 3.97 -10.46 -6.12
C GLY A 31 3.65 -9.93 -7.51
N GLU A 32 3.23 -10.85 -8.37
CA GLU A 32 2.81 -10.55 -9.73
C GLU A 32 1.61 -11.43 -10.10
N VAL A 33 0.62 -10.83 -10.78
CA VAL A 33 -0.49 -11.57 -11.40
C VAL A 33 -0.71 -11.01 -12.80
N ASN A 34 -0.71 -11.87 -13.81
CA ASN A 34 -0.94 -11.50 -15.22
C ASN A 34 -0.02 -10.37 -15.71
N GLY A 35 1.25 -10.37 -15.29
CA GLY A 35 2.22 -9.33 -15.64
C GLY A 35 2.10 -8.02 -14.83
N GLU A 36 1.12 -7.90 -13.93
CA GLU A 36 1.00 -6.74 -13.05
C GLU A 36 1.63 -7.02 -11.68
N ARG A 37 2.73 -6.31 -11.40
CA ARG A 37 3.46 -6.40 -10.12
C ARG A 37 2.83 -5.52 -9.05
N TYR A 38 2.75 -6.03 -7.82
CA TYR A 38 2.14 -5.35 -6.68
C TYR A 38 2.94 -5.52 -5.38
N TRP A 39 2.79 -4.55 -4.50
CA TRP A 39 3.12 -4.64 -3.07
C TRP A 39 1.92 -5.17 -2.29
N THR A 40 2.16 -6.03 -1.30
CA THR A 40 1.15 -6.40 -0.30
C THR A 40 1.43 -5.64 0.99
N LEU A 41 0.47 -4.83 1.42
CA LEU A 41 0.57 -4.01 2.61
C LEU A 41 -0.48 -4.44 3.63
N LYS A 42 -0.07 -4.59 4.89
CA LYS A 42 -0.97 -4.77 6.03
C LYS A 42 -1.51 -3.42 6.47
N ASN A 43 -2.84 -3.31 6.53
CA ASN A 43 -3.52 -2.11 7.02
C ASN A 43 -3.89 -2.26 8.52
N SER A 44 -4.32 -1.16 9.15
CA SER A 44 -4.73 -1.08 10.56
C SER A 44 -6.25 -0.93 10.76
N TYR A 45 -7.05 -1.12 9.71
CA TYR A 45 -8.52 -0.99 9.76
C TYR A 45 -9.26 -2.28 10.12
N GLY A 46 -8.54 -3.30 10.58
CA GLY A 46 -9.09 -4.58 10.98
C GLY A 46 -9.35 -5.55 9.81
N PRO A 47 -9.62 -6.82 10.11
CA PRO A 47 -9.66 -7.90 9.12
C PRO A 47 -10.89 -7.86 8.21
N LYS A 48 -11.93 -7.09 8.54
CA LYS A 48 -13.13 -6.96 7.70
C LYS A 48 -12.94 -6.00 6.52
N TRP A 49 -11.83 -5.27 6.47
CA TRP A 49 -11.53 -4.30 5.43
C TRP A 49 -10.63 -4.91 4.36
N GLY A 50 -10.87 -4.60 3.09
CA GLY A 50 -10.02 -5.08 2.00
C GLY A 50 -9.94 -6.60 1.93
N GLU A 51 -8.75 -7.10 1.62
CA GLU A 51 -8.46 -8.53 1.53
C GLU A 51 -7.99 -9.01 2.90
N GLU A 52 -8.92 -9.24 3.83
CA GLU A 52 -8.62 -9.70 5.21
C GLU A 52 -7.72 -8.73 6.02
N GLY A 53 -7.87 -7.42 5.78
CA GLY A 53 -7.06 -6.37 6.40
C GLY A 53 -5.82 -5.97 5.58
N TYR A 54 -5.66 -6.53 4.39
CA TYR A 54 -4.55 -6.23 3.48
C TYR A 54 -5.02 -5.46 2.25
N ILE A 55 -4.07 -4.81 1.59
CA ILE A 55 -4.24 -4.18 0.28
C ILE A 55 -3.07 -4.57 -0.62
N ARG A 56 -3.39 -4.85 -1.89
CA ARG A 56 -2.40 -4.96 -2.96
C ARG A 56 -2.34 -3.65 -3.74
N ILE A 57 -1.17 -3.02 -3.85
CA ILE A 57 -0.98 -1.75 -4.57
C ILE A 57 -0.01 -1.98 -5.73
N ALA A 58 -0.33 -1.48 -6.92
CA ALA A 58 0.55 -1.61 -8.07
C ALA A 58 1.91 -0.94 -7.83
N ILE A 59 2.99 -1.62 -8.21
CA ILE A 59 4.36 -1.08 -8.08
C ILE A 59 4.63 0.02 -9.10
N LYS A 60 4.01 -0.09 -10.29
CA LYS A 60 4.22 0.86 -11.38
C LYS A 60 3.89 2.29 -10.93
N ASN A 61 4.68 3.26 -11.40
CA ASN A 61 4.50 4.68 -11.12
C ASN A 61 4.50 5.10 -9.64
N ASN A 62 4.88 4.24 -8.69
CA ASN A 62 4.83 4.55 -7.25
C ASN A 62 3.45 5.07 -6.83
N ILE A 63 2.42 4.23 -6.98
CA ILE A 63 1.03 4.59 -6.66
C ILE A 63 0.93 5.11 -5.22
N CYS A 64 0.20 6.22 -5.05
CA CYS A 64 0.05 6.97 -3.79
C CYS A 64 1.35 7.37 -3.09
N ASP A 65 2.47 7.44 -3.81
CA ASP A 65 3.78 7.72 -3.23
C ASP A 65 4.14 6.71 -2.10
N VAL A 66 3.63 5.48 -2.20
CA VAL A 66 3.66 4.50 -1.10
C VAL A 66 5.06 4.07 -0.70
N MET A 67 6.02 4.13 -1.64
CA MET A 67 7.42 3.84 -1.38
C MET A 67 8.27 5.07 -1.11
N SER A 68 7.68 6.28 -1.08
CA SER A 68 8.44 7.52 -0.90
C SER A 68 8.94 7.71 0.53
N ASN A 69 8.31 7.08 1.53
CA ASN A 69 8.73 7.10 2.93
C ASN A 69 8.69 5.68 3.51
N ALA A 70 9.83 4.98 3.47
CA ALA A 70 9.97 3.64 4.02
C ALA A 70 10.93 3.64 5.21
N TYR A 71 10.53 2.98 6.29
CA TYR A 71 11.32 2.86 7.52
C TYR A 71 11.42 1.40 7.94
N SER A 72 12.54 1.03 8.53
CA SER A 72 12.75 -0.29 9.14
C SER A 72 13.46 -0.12 10.48
N VAL A 73 13.30 -1.11 11.35
CA VAL A 73 13.95 -1.14 12.67
C VAL A 73 14.73 -2.45 12.79
N ILE A 74 15.94 -2.37 13.34
CA ILE A 74 16.74 -3.54 13.72
C ILE A 74 16.69 -3.61 15.25
N ALA A 75 16.07 -4.65 15.78
CA ALA A 75 16.05 -4.89 17.22
C ALA A 75 17.31 -5.67 17.62
N SER A 76 18.05 -5.17 18.61
CA SER A 76 19.15 -5.91 19.26
C SER A 76 18.63 -6.67 20.47
N SER A 77 19.08 -7.92 20.63
CA SER A 77 18.85 -8.75 21.82
C SER A 77 19.78 -8.40 22.96
#